data_AF-A0A812M7P6-F1
#
_entry.id   AF-A0A812M7P6-F1
#
_cell.length_a   1.000
_cell.length_b   1.000
_cell.length_c   1.000
_cell.angle_alpha   90.00
_cell.angle_beta   90.00
_cell.angle_gamma   90.00
#
_symmetry.space_group_name_H-M   'P 1'
#
loop_
_entity.id
_entity.type
_entity.pdbx_description
1 polymer ?
#
loop_
_entity_poly.entity_id
_entity_poly.type
_entity_poly.pdbx_seq_one_letter_code
_entity_poly.pdbx_strand_id
1 'polypeptide(L)'
;MAAPGKRAFAGSGPRIGETGKFEGEFEVRKAAPFIKRRLEAWEKLYKKYTTELAEKPRKDIKIELPDGSLKDGKAFETSPMDVAMSISKGLAESVVVAKVIYKEAVESLQQCVVADVEDEVEEQDPEQSVLWDLMRPLEGSCRLELLKFDHPKGQDVFWHSSAHILGQALEREFGCHLTIGPALESGFYYDGFYGHKKLNDADFSAIEKHAAQICKESQLFERCVLSKEEALELFKDNPFKVQLITNKVPDGATTSCYRCGDLVDLCRGPHLPNTNRAKALKHKTLPNI
;
A
#
# COMPACT_ATOMS: atom_id res chain seq x y z
N MET A 1 18.24 -14.12 30.71
CA MET A 1 17.68 -12.84 31.21
C MET A 1 17.64 -11.88 30.04
N ALA A 2 16.46 -11.66 29.46
CA ALA A 2 16.29 -10.75 28.32
C ALA A 2 16.38 -9.29 28.80
N ALA A 3 17.10 -8.44 28.07
CA ALA A 3 17.20 -7.02 28.38
C ALA A 3 15.83 -6.34 28.23
N PRO A 4 15.45 -5.41 29.13
CA PRO A 4 14.18 -4.70 29.04
C PRO A 4 14.16 -3.83 27.78
N GLY A 5 13.16 -4.04 26.93
CA GLY A 5 12.93 -3.25 25.72
C GLY A 5 12.86 -1.76 26.04
N LYS A 6 13.62 -0.95 25.31
CA LYS A 6 13.49 0.51 25.36
C LYS A 6 12.06 0.87 24.96
N ARG A 7 11.25 1.30 25.93
CA ARG A 7 9.95 1.94 25.64
C ARG A 7 10.21 3.08 24.67
N ALA A 8 9.45 3.13 23.57
CA ALA A 8 9.46 4.27 22.67
C ALA A 8 9.23 5.55 23.50
N PHE A 9 10.11 6.54 23.33
CA PHE A 9 10.00 7.80 24.03
C PHE A 9 8.64 8.43 23.67
N ALA A 10 7.87 8.84 24.68
CA ALA A 10 6.65 9.61 24.47
C ALA A 10 7.04 10.91 23.75
N GLY A 11 6.77 10.98 22.44
CA GLY A 11 7.06 12.16 21.64
C GLY A 11 6.17 13.32 22.08
N SER A 12 6.73 14.53 22.14
CA SER A 12 6.01 15.78 22.43
C SER A 12 5.24 16.32 21.20
N GLY A 13 4.99 15.47 20.21
CA GLY A 13 4.34 15.83 18.95
C GLY A 13 2.81 15.68 19.00
N PRO A 14 2.12 15.91 17.88
CA PRO A 14 0.68 15.73 17.81
C PRO A 14 0.29 14.28 18.14
N ARG A 15 -0.79 14.11 18.90
CA ARG A 15 -1.26 12.81 19.39
C ARG A 15 -2.79 12.76 19.41
N ILE A 16 -3.34 11.55 19.44
CA ILE A 16 -4.75 11.37 19.82
C ILE A 16 -4.81 11.32 21.34
N GLY A 17 -5.53 12.27 21.93
CA GLY A 17 -5.75 12.37 23.37
C GLY A 17 -6.69 11.28 23.91
N GLU A 18 -6.82 11.19 25.23
CA GLU A 18 -7.65 10.17 25.90
C GLU A 18 -9.14 10.24 25.52
N THR A 19 -9.59 11.40 25.05
CA THR A 19 -10.97 11.62 24.56
C THR A 19 -11.16 11.31 23.07
N GLY A 20 -10.14 10.76 22.40
CA GLY A 20 -10.16 10.50 20.95
C GLY A 20 -9.98 11.75 20.08
N LYS A 21 -9.71 12.91 20.68
CA LYS A 21 -9.48 14.16 19.95
C LYS A 21 -8.00 14.36 19.63
N PHE A 22 -7.73 15.01 18.50
CA PHE A 22 -6.38 15.45 18.16
C PHE A 22 -5.90 16.51 19.16
N GLU A 23 -4.72 16.30 19.73
CA GLU A 23 -4.04 17.23 20.63
C GLU A 23 -2.67 17.59 20.06
N GLY A 24 -2.37 18.88 19.97
CA GLY A 24 -1.11 19.41 19.45
C GLY A 24 -1.31 20.54 18.45
N GLU A 25 -0.24 21.24 18.13
CA GLU A 25 -0.25 22.24 17.05
C GLU A 25 -0.24 21.53 15.69
N PHE A 26 -1.16 21.94 14.81
CA PHE A 26 -1.21 21.47 13.42
C PHE A 26 -1.37 22.67 12.50
N GLU A 27 -0.50 22.75 11.49
CA GLU A 27 -0.55 23.77 10.46
C GLU A 27 -0.53 23.11 9.08
N VAL A 28 -1.45 23.53 8.22
CA VAL A 28 -1.48 23.13 6.82
C VAL A 28 -0.25 23.68 6.13
N ARG A 29 0.57 22.80 5.57
CA ARG A 29 1.84 23.18 4.96
C ARG A 29 2.13 22.36 3.71
N LYS A 30 2.26 23.06 2.58
CA LYS A 30 2.77 22.47 1.33
C LYS A 30 4.14 21.84 1.57
N ALA A 31 4.33 20.63 1.05
CA ALA A 31 5.56 19.86 1.19
C ALA A 31 6.05 19.80 2.65
N ALA A 32 5.19 19.29 3.54
CA ALA A 32 5.48 19.24 4.96
C ALA A 32 6.80 18.51 5.28
N PRO A 33 7.59 18.97 6.27
CA PRO A 33 8.90 18.39 6.59
C PRO A 33 8.89 16.90 6.94
N PHE A 34 7.76 16.38 7.44
CA PHE A 34 7.63 14.97 7.78
C PHE A 34 7.75 14.06 6.55
N ILE A 35 7.38 14.53 5.35
CA ILE A 35 7.47 13.76 4.10
C ILE A 35 8.94 13.37 3.86
N LYS A 36 9.84 14.36 3.95
CA LYS A 36 11.28 14.13 3.78
C LYS A 36 11.83 13.13 4.81
N ARG A 37 11.46 13.30 6.09
CA ARG A 37 11.87 12.38 7.16
C ARG A 37 11.36 10.96 6.91
N ARG A 38 10.10 10.81 6.49
CA ARG A 38 9.46 9.52 6.21
C ARG A 38 10.16 8.82 5.04
N LEU A 39 10.52 9.55 3.99
CA LEU A 39 11.31 9.04 2.87
C LEU A 39 12.72 8.61 3.29
N GLU A 40 13.43 9.39 4.10
CA GLU A 40 14.76 9.00 4.62
C GLU A 40 14.71 7.74 5.50
N ALA A 41 13.63 7.55 6.27
CA ALA A 41 13.39 6.33 7.03
C ALA A 41 13.05 5.15 6.09
N TRP A 42 12.20 5.39 5.08
CA TRP A 42 11.84 4.40 4.07
C TRP A 42 13.06 3.85 3.35
N GLU A 43 13.97 4.69 2.86
CA GLU A 43 15.15 4.23 2.11
C GLU A 43 16.00 3.24 2.92
N LYS A 44 16.11 3.44 4.23
CA LYS A 44 16.83 2.51 5.12
C LYS A 44 16.09 1.19 5.29
N LEU A 45 14.78 1.25 5.56
CA LEU A 45 13.93 0.08 5.77
C LEU A 45 13.80 -0.75 4.48
N TYR A 46 13.58 -0.09 3.36
CA TYR A 46 13.44 -0.71 2.05
C TYR A 46 14.76 -1.36 1.60
N LYS A 47 15.91 -0.74 1.86
CA LYS A 47 17.22 -1.36 1.60
C LYS A 47 17.41 -2.62 2.43
N LYS A 48 17.04 -2.60 3.72
CA LYS A 48 17.08 -3.81 4.58
C LYS A 48 16.19 -4.90 3.99
N TYR A 49 14.91 -4.59 3.74
CA TYR A 49 13.92 -5.52 3.21
C TYR A 49 14.33 -6.15 1.86
N THR A 50 14.81 -5.34 0.92
CA THR A 50 15.25 -5.82 -0.40
C THR A 50 16.52 -6.69 -0.31
N THR A 51 17.41 -6.40 0.65
CA THR A 51 18.60 -7.23 0.92
C THR A 51 18.18 -8.60 1.46
N GLU A 52 17.27 -8.64 2.44
CA GLU A 52 16.73 -9.88 2.99
C GLU A 52 16.02 -10.72 1.92
N LEU A 53 15.27 -10.08 1.01
CA LEU A 53 14.65 -10.76 -0.14
C LEU A 53 15.67 -11.30 -1.16
N ALA A 54 16.78 -10.59 -1.37
CA ALA A 54 17.84 -11.03 -2.27
C ALA A 54 18.53 -12.30 -1.76
N GLU A 55 18.61 -12.48 -0.44
CA GLU A 55 19.19 -13.66 0.22
C GLU A 55 18.25 -14.88 0.23
N LYS A 56 16.95 -14.70 -0.04
CA LYS A 56 15.99 -15.82 -0.09
C LYS A 56 16.37 -16.81 -1.23
N PRO A 57 16.23 -18.13 -0.99
CA PRO A 57 16.69 -19.15 -1.93
C PRO A 57 15.88 -19.16 -3.23
N ARG A 58 16.58 -19.10 -4.37
CA ARG A 58 15.99 -19.11 -5.72
C ARG A 58 15.70 -20.53 -6.21
N LYS A 59 14.79 -21.20 -5.50
CA LYS A 59 14.35 -22.56 -5.84
C LYS A 59 13.53 -22.53 -7.14
N ASP A 60 13.66 -23.59 -7.93
CA ASP A 60 12.82 -23.76 -9.11
C ASP A 60 11.35 -23.93 -8.68
N ILE A 61 10.44 -23.26 -9.39
CA ILE A 61 9.00 -23.30 -9.15
C ILE A 61 8.25 -23.59 -10.44
N LYS A 62 7.08 -24.22 -10.30
CA LYS A 62 6.14 -24.46 -11.40
C LYS A 62 4.94 -23.54 -11.25
N ILE A 63 4.66 -22.76 -12.28
CA ILE A 63 3.58 -21.78 -12.34
C ILE A 63 2.52 -22.33 -13.32
N GLU A 64 1.35 -22.65 -12.79
CA GLU A 64 0.24 -23.22 -13.55
C GLU A 64 -0.75 -22.13 -13.95
N LEU A 65 -1.03 -22.01 -15.26
CA LEU A 65 -1.96 -21.04 -15.81
C LEU A 65 -3.38 -21.62 -15.94
N PRO A 66 -4.43 -20.79 -16.15
CA PRO A 66 -5.81 -21.27 -16.19
C PRO A 66 -6.12 -22.24 -17.34
N ASP A 67 -5.33 -22.21 -18.42
CA ASP A 67 -5.41 -23.15 -19.53
C ASP A 67 -4.74 -24.50 -19.27
N GLY A 68 -4.20 -24.70 -18.06
CA GLY A 68 -3.45 -25.89 -17.64
C GLY A 68 -1.99 -25.90 -18.09
N SER A 69 -1.51 -24.86 -18.79
CA SER A 69 -0.12 -24.77 -19.16
C SER A 69 0.77 -24.53 -17.94
N LEU A 70 1.97 -25.12 -17.96
CA LEU A 70 2.97 -24.97 -16.91
C LEU A 70 4.13 -24.11 -17.43
N LYS A 71 4.49 -23.09 -16.64
CA LYS A 71 5.67 -22.27 -16.86
C LYS A 71 6.70 -22.52 -15.76
N ASP A 72 7.96 -22.58 -16.16
CA ASP A 72 9.09 -22.61 -15.25
C ASP A 72 9.39 -21.21 -14.73
N GLY A 73 9.75 -21.13 -13.46
CA GLY A 73 10.20 -19.91 -12.82
C GLY A 73 11.13 -20.20 -11.65
N LYS A 74 11.58 -19.13 -11.00
CA LYS A 74 12.38 -19.20 -9.78
C LYS A 74 11.72 -18.41 -8.67
N ALA A 75 11.61 -19.02 -7.48
CA ALA A 75 11.12 -18.37 -6.29
C ALA A 75 11.93 -17.10 -5.98
N PHE A 76 11.26 -16.05 -5.55
CA PHE A 76 11.78 -14.70 -5.27
C PHE A 76 12.38 -13.97 -6.48
N GLU A 77 12.34 -14.55 -7.69
CA GLU A 77 12.88 -13.97 -8.94
C GLU A 77 11.78 -13.73 -9.99
N THR A 78 11.01 -14.77 -10.34
CA THR A 78 9.97 -14.67 -11.35
C THR A 78 8.72 -14.00 -10.79
N SER A 79 8.25 -12.94 -11.43
CA SER A 79 7.03 -12.20 -11.07
C SER A 79 5.85 -12.54 -11.99
N PRO A 80 4.59 -12.26 -11.56
CA PRO A 80 3.45 -12.35 -12.47
C PRO A 80 3.58 -11.47 -13.73
N MET A 81 4.26 -10.33 -13.64
CA MET A 81 4.54 -9.48 -14.80
C MET A 81 5.45 -10.19 -15.81
N ASP A 82 6.48 -10.90 -15.36
CA ASP A 82 7.36 -11.69 -16.24
C ASP A 82 6.56 -12.78 -16.97
N VAL A 83 5.66 -13.45 -16.24
CA VAL A 83 4.77 -14.44 -16.82
C VAL A 83 3.85 -13.81 -17.88
N ALA A 84 3.23 -12.67 -17.57
CA ALA A 84 2.37 -11.94 -18.51
C ALA A 84 3.14 -11.52 -19.78
N MET A 85 4.35 -10.98 -19.61
CA MET A 85 5.24 -10.56 -20.70
C MET A 85 5.66 -11.74 -21.59
N SER A 86 5.88 -12.91 -21.01
CA SER A 86 6.22 -14.13 -21.76
C SER A 86 5.07 -14.67 -22.61
N ILE A 87 3.82 -14.29 -22.30
CA ILE A 87 2.63 -14.65 -23.10
C ILE A 87 2.45 -13.63 -24.21
N SER A 88 2.32 -12.35 -23.86
CA SER A 88 2.34 -11.25 -24.84
C SER A 88 2.50 -9.89 -24.16
N LYS A 89 3.09 -8.94 -24.88
CA LYS A 89 3.18 -7.53 -24.42
C LYS A 89 1.80 -6.92 -24.17
N GLY A 90 0.82 -7.19 -25.05
CA GLY A 90 -0.54 -6.66 -24.90
C GLY A 90 -1.25 -7.19 -23.65
N LEU A 91 -1.02 -8.46 -23.27
CA LEU A 91 -1.52 -8.99 -22.01
C LEU A 91 -0.90 -8.24 -20.82
N ALA A 92 0.43 -8.14 -20.76
CA ALA A 92 1.15 -7.47 -19.68
C ALA A 92 0.74 -5.99 -19.49
N GLU A 93 0.41 -5.30 -20.58
CA GLU A 93 -0.12 -3.92 -20.54
C GLU A 93 -1.55 -3.83 -19.98
N SER A 94 -2.37 -4.87 -20.18
CA SER A 94 -3.78 -4.89 -19.77
C SER A 94 -4.06 -5.46 -18.38
N VAL A 95 -3.18 -6.33 -17.87
CA VAL A 95 -3.34 -6.98 -16.57
C VAL A 95 -3.16 -5.97 -15.45
N VAL A 96 -4.03 -6.01 -14.45
CA VAL A 96 -4.04 -5.10 -13.29
C VAL A 96 -3.39 -5.74 -12.07
N VAL A 97 -3.73 -7.00 -11.79
CA VAL A 97 -3.32 -7.73 -10.59
C VAL A 97 -3.24 -9.22 -10.89
N ALA A 98 -2.47 -9.96 -10.10
CA ALA A 98 -2.47 -11.42 -10.13
C ALA A 98 -3.32 -12.00 -8.99
N LYS A 99 -4.03 -13.10 -9.26
CA LYS A 99 -4.59 -14.00 -8.25
C LYS A 99 -3.70 -15.23 -8.17
N VAL A 100 -3.22 -15.55 -6.97
CA VAL A 100 -2.23 -16.62 -6.75
C VAL A 100 -2.78 -17.61 -5.74
N ILE A 101 -2.66 -18.90 -6.05
CA ILE A 101 -2.92 -20.00 -5.12
C ILE A 101 -1.63 -20.79 -5.01
N TYR A 102 -0.95 -20.69 -3.87
CA TYR A 102 0.29 -21.43 -3.65
C TYR A 102 -0.01 -22.91 -3.35
N LYS A 103 0.81 -23.82 -3.90
CA LYS A 103 0.69 -25.26 -3.65
C LYS A 103 1.13 -25.65 -2.24
N GLU A 104 1.99 -24.84 -1.64
CA GLU A 104 2.49 -24.97 -0.27
C GLU A 104 2.39 -23.61 0.44
N ALA A 105 2.25 -23.62 1.77
CA ALA A 105 2.20 -22.38 2.53
C ALA A 105 3.51 -21.58 2.37
N VAL A 106 3.39 -20.30 2.06
CA VAL A 106 4.53 -19.37 1.98
C VAL A 106 4.56 -18.46 3.20
N GLU A 107 5.76 -18.22 3.73
CA GLU A 107 6.01 -17.51 4.98
C GLU A 107 5.38 -16.10 5.01
N SER A 108 5.42 -15.40 3.87
CA SER A 108 4.92 -14.02 3.78
C SER A 108 3.41 -13.88 4.00
N LEU A 109 2.62 -14.94 3.82
CA LEU A 109 1.18 -14.93 4.03
C LEU A 109 0.79 -15.12 5.50
N GLN A 110 1.71 -15.55 6.37
CA GLN A 110 1.39 -15.93 7.75
C GLN A 110 1.61 -14.81 8.78
N GLN A 111 2.43 -13.79 8.47
CA GLN A 111 2.94 -12.86 9.49
C GLN A 111 2.54 -11.38 9.29
N CYS A 112 1.92 -11.04 8.18
CA CYS A 112 1.63 -9.66 7.81
C CYS A 112 0.20 -9.29 8.21
N VAL A 113 0.06 -8.54 9.31
CA VAL A 113 -1.23 -8.03 9.78
C VAL A 113 -1.58 -6.74 9.04
N VAL A 114 -2.82 -6.68 8.59
CA VAL A 114 -3.38 -5.54 7.89
C VAL A 114 -4.03 -4.61 8.91
N ALA A 115 -3.46 -3.42 9.07
CA ALA A 115 -3.90 -2.48 10.11
C ALA A 115 -4.82 -1.37 9.57
N ASP A 116 -4.92 -1.20 8.25
CA ASP A 116 -5.67 -0.14 7.58
C ASP A 116 -7.06 -0.57 7.08
N VAL A 117 -7.42 -1.84 7.19
CA VAL A 117 -8.75 -2.35 6.81
C VAL A 117 -9.66 -2.29 8.04
N GLU A 118 -10.85 -1.69 7.92
CA GLU A 118 -11.93 -1.81 8.93
C GLU A 118 -12.36 -3.28 9.02
N ASP A 119 -13.07 -3.71 10.07
CA ASP A 119 -13.41 -5.12 10.32
C ASP A 119 -14.39 -5.73 9.29
N GLU A 120 -14.10 -5.57 7.99
CA GLU A 120 -14.73 -6.30 6.91
C GLU A 120 -14.30 -7.76 7.00
N VAL A 121 -15.30 -8.63 7.08
CA VAL A 121 -15.13 -10.07 7.00
C VAL A 121 -14.55 -10.35 5.62
N GLU A 122 -13.23 -10.58 5.52
CA GLU A 122 -12.67 -11.17 4.31
C GLU A 122 -13.44 -12.47 4.08
N GLU A 123 -14.29 -12.51 3.05
CA GLU A 123 -14.92 -13.75 2.61
C GLU A 123 -13.79 -14.76 2.42
N GLN A 124 -13.77 -15.80 3.26
CA GLN A 124 -12.76 -16.84 3.17
C GLN A 124 -12.92 -17.47 1.79
N ASP A 125 -11.99 -17.16 0.89
CA ASP A 125 -11.95 -17.78 -0.43
C ASP A 125 -11.75 -19.28 -0.20
N PRO A 126 -12.71 -20.14 -0.62
CA PRO A 126 -12.60 -21.58 -0.43
C PRO A 126 -11.36 -22.18 -1.11
N GLU A 127 -10.76 -21.48 -2.08
CA GLU A 127 -9.52 -21.89 -2.74
C GLU A 127 -8.23 -21.33 -2.10
N GLN A 128 -8.32 -20.63 -0.95
CA GLN A 128 -7.17 -19.99 -0.27
C GLN A 128 -6.34 -19.08 -1.21
N SER A 129 -7.01 -18.41 -2.15
CA SER A 129 -6.32 -17.52 -3.08
C SER A 129 -5.97 -16.19 -2.45
N VAL A 130 -4.93 -15.55 -2.97
CA VAL A 130 -4.49 -14.22 -2.57
C VAL A 130 -4.26 -13.34 -3.79
N LEU A 131 -4.60 -12.05 -3.67
CA LEU A 131 -4.20 -11.07 -4.67
C LEU A 131 -2.73 -10.70 -4.49
N TRP A 132 -2.03 -10.46 -5.59
CA TRP A 132 -0.58 -10.30 -5.63
C TRP A 132 -0.17 -9.19 -6.61
N ASP A 133 0.77 -8.34 -6.19
CA ASP A 133 1.32 -7.30 -7.06
C ASP A 133 2.01 -7.93 -8.27
N LEU A 134 1.81 -7.37 -9.46
CA LEU A 134 2.41 -7.94 -10.66
C LEU A 134 3.94 -7.92 -10.65
N MET A 135 4.54 -6.94 -9.97
CA MET A 135 5.99 -6.80 -9.86
C MET A 135 6.58 -7.56 -8.67
N ARG A 136 5.74 -8.12 -7.78
CA ARG A 136 6.22 -8.88 -6.62
C ARG A 136 6.59 -10.30 -7.07
N PRO A 137 7.84 -10.76 -6.89
CA PRO A 137 8.22 -12.12 -7.24
C PRO A 137 7.39 -13.17 -6.50
N LEU A 138 7.12 -14.28 -7.17
CA LEU A 138 6.42 -15.44 -6.60
C LEU A 138 7.33 -16.19 -5.63
N GLU A 139 6.76 -16.74 -4.56
CA GLU A 139 7.55 -17.33 -3.46
C GLU A 139 7.62 -18.86 -3.50
N GLY A 140 6.84 -19.48 -4.40
CA GLY A 140 6.70 -20.94 -4.49
C GLY A 140 5.92 -21.35 -5.74
N SER A 141 5.81 -22.67 -5.95
CA SER A 141 4.96 -23.20 -7.01
C SER A 141 3.51 -22.84 -6.75
N CYS A 142 2.79 -22.39 -7.78
CA CYS A 142 1.46 -21.83 -7.62
C CYS A 142 0.61 -22.01 -8.88
N ARG A 143 -0.70 -21.85 -8.72
CA ARG A 143 -1.62 -21.51 -9.80
C ARG A 143 -1.71 -19.98 -9.89
N LEU A 144 -1.54 -19.44 -11.08
CA LEU A 144 -1.52 -18.00 -11.36
C LEU A 144 -2.62 -17.64 -12.34
N GLU A 145 -3.46 -16.70 -11.96
CA GLU A 145 -4.45 -16.07 -12.83
C GLU A 145 -4.16 -14.57 -12.94
N LEU A 146 -4.20 -14.04 -14.16
CA LEU A 146 -3.90 -12.63 -14.45
C LEU A 146 -5.21 -11.88 -14.69
N LEU A 147 -5.57 -11.01 -13.74
CA LEU A 147 -6.84 -10.30 -13.73
C LEU A 147 -6.70 -8.93 -14.41
N LYS A 148 -7.63 -8.61 -15.30
CA LYS A 148 -7.74 -7.30 -15.95
C LYS A 148 -8.76 -6.43 -15.22
N PHE A 149 -8.95 -5.20 -15.70
CA PHE A 149 -9.88 -4.23 -15.12
C PHE A 149 -11.35 -4.63 -15.20
N ASP A 150 -11.74 -5.50 -16.14
CA ASP A 150 -13.12 -6.01 -16.24
C ASP A 150 -13.50 -6.99 -15.11
N HIS A 151 -12.51 -7.50 -14.36
CA HIS A 151 -12.74 -8.33 -13.19
C HIS A 151 -12.97 -7.46 -11.94
N PRO A 152 -13.96 -7.76 -11.06
CA PRO A 152 -14.24 -6.97 -9.84
C PRO A 152 -12.99 -6.72 -8.96
N LYS A 153 -12.23 -7.78 -8.65
CA LYS A 153 -10.96 -7.66 -7.91
C LYS A 153 -9.90 -6.79 -8.62
N GLY A 154 -9.95 -6.71 -9.96
CA GLY A 154 -9.10 -5.79 -10.73
C GLY A 154 -9.53 -4.34 -10.55
N GLN A 155 -10.84 -4.07 -10.47
CA GLN A 155 -11.38 -2.73 -10.17
C GLN A 155 -11.02 -2.30 -8.75
N ASP A 156 -11.16 -3.19 -7.76
CA ASP A 156 -10.79 -2.91 -6.37
C ASP A 156 -9.34 -2.44 -6.26
N VAL A 157 -8.41 -3.15 -6.90
CA VAL A 157 -6.97 -2.80 -6.92
C VAL A 157 -6.71 -1.49 -7.66
N PHE A 158 -7.45 -1.24 -8.74
CA PHE A 158 -7.37 0.03 -9.47
C PHE A 158 -7.80 1.22 -8.59
N TRP A 159 -8.92 1.08 -7.89
CA TRP A 159 -9.44 2.11 -6.98
C TRP A 159 -8.56 2.31 -5.76
N HIS A 160 -8.03 1.22 -5.19
CA HIS A 160 -7.08 1.27 -4.09
C HIS A 160 -5.80 2.03 -4.48
N SER A 161 -5.25 1.77 -5.67
CA SER A 161 -4.10 2.50 -6.20
C SER A 161 -4.41 3.98 -6.45
N SER A 162 -5.66 4.28 -6.86
CA SER A 162 -6.13 5.65 -7.08
C SER A 162 -6.26 6.43 -5.76
N ALA A 163 -6.65 5.76 -4.67
CA ALA A 163 -6.64 6.35 -3.33
C ALA A 163 -5.24 6.80 -2.91
N HIS A 164 -4.21 5.98 -3.13
CA HIS A 164 -2.83 6.38 -2.83
C HIS A 164 -2.36 7.58 -3.65
N ILE A 165 -2.75 7.68 -4.93
CA ILE A 165 -2.43 8.87 -5.75
C ILE A 165 -3.09 10.12 -5.17
N LEU A 166 -4.35 10.01 -4.72
CA LEU A 166 -5.03 11.09 -4.01
C LEU A 166 -4.31 11.43 -2.69
N GLY A 167 -4.00 10.43 -1.85
CA GLY A 167 -3.29 10.62 -0.59
C GLY A 167 -1.97 11.38 -0.77
N GLN A 168 -1.19 11.01 -1.79
CA GLN A 168 0.05 11.72 -2.13
C GLN A 168 -0.21 13.17 -2.54
N ALA A 169 -1.25 13.44 -3.34
CA ALA A 169 -1.64 14.80 -3.71
C ALA A 169 -2.04 15.63 -2.48
N LEU A 170 -2.78 15.04 -1.55
CA LEU A 170 -3.22 15.67 -0.31
C LEU A 170 -2.03 16.00 0.63
N GLU A 171 -1.11 15.05 0.86
CA GLU A 171 0.08 15.31 1.68
C GLU A 171 0.99 16.36 1.02
N ARG A 172 1.17 16.33 -0.31
CA ARG A 172 1.97 17.33 -1.02
C ARG A 172 1.40 18.74 -0.89
N GLU A 173 0.09 18.89 -1.07
CA GLU A 173 -0.56 20.21 -1.08
C GLU A 173 -0.81 20.76 0.32
N PHE A 174 -1.18 19.91 1.28
CA PHE A 174 -1.64 20.37 2.59
C PHE A 174 -0.81 19.88 3.77
N GLY A 175 0.08 18.89 3.59
CA GLY A 175 0.76 18.28 4.73
C GLY A 175 -0.22 17.65 5.73
N CYS A 176 -1.39 17.23 5.25
CA CYS A 176 -2.41 16.65 6.11
C CYS A 176 -1.96 15.32 6.70
N HIS A 177 -2.55 14.95 7.83
CA HIS A 177 -2.37 13.61 8.37
C HIS A 177 -3.44 12.69 7.79
N LEU A 178 -3.01 11.82 6.89
CA LEU A 178 -3.84 10.79 6.27
C LEU A 178 -4.27 9.73 7.30
N THR A 179 -5.49 9.22 7.17
CA THR A 179 -6.05 8.21 8.07
C THR A 179 -6.32 6.91 7.32
N ILE A 180 -7.52 6.72 6.77
CA ILE A 180 -7.94 5.58 5.96
C ILE A 180 -8.33 6.03 4.54
N GLY A 181 -8.14 5.16 3.55
CA GLY A 181 -8.48 5.46 2.16
C GLY A 181 -8.84 4.22 1.35
N PRO A 182 -9.95 3.53 1.69
CA PRO A 182 -10.33 2.30 1.03
C PRO A 182 -10.88 2.54 -0.39
N ALA A 183 -10.84 1.48 -1.18
CA ALA A 183 -11.61 1.39 -2.42
C ALA A 183 -13.11 1.25 -2.12
N LEU A 184 -13.95 1.74 -3.03
CA LEU A 184 -15.40 1.58 -3.02
C LEU A 184 -15.83 0.84 -4.29
N GLU A 185 -17.07 0.33 -4.32
CA GLU A 185 -17.64 -0.36 -5.49
C GLU A 185 -17.51 0.44 -6.80
N SER A 186 -17.59 1.76 -6.73
CA SER A 186 -17.47 2.65 -7.89
C SER A 186 -16.71 3.93 -7.55
N GLY A 187 -15.51 3.78 -6.98
CA GLY A 187 -14.61 4.89 -6.69
C GLY A 187 -13.70 4.60 -5.50
N PHE A 188 -13.25 5.66 -4.84
CA PHE A 188 -12.40 5.59 -3.67
C PHE A 188 -12.50 6.91 -2.92
N TYR A 189 -12.06 6.92 -1.67
CA TYR A 189 -11.84 8.16 -0.92
C TYR A 189 -10.52 8.08 -0.16
N TYR A 190 -10.09 9.21 0.39
CA TYR A 190 -9.00 9.22 1.35
C TYR A 190 -9.27 10.30 2.40
N ASP A 191 -9.38 9.87 3.65
CA ASP A 191 -9.60 10.76 4.79
C ASP A 191 -8.29 11.40 5.24
N GLY A 192 -8.28 12.73 5.31
CA GLY A 192 -7.16 13.54 5.78
C GLY A 192 -7.60 14.52 6.86
N PHE A 193 -6.77 14.68 7.88
CA PHE A 193 -6.93 15.72 8.89
C PHE A 193 -6.22 17.01 8.47
N TYR A 194 -6.98 18.10 8.36
CA TYR A 194 -6.51 19.43 7.92
C TYR A 194 -6.62 20.50 9.02
N GLY A 195 -6.72 20.09 10.29
CA GLY A 195 -7.03 21.00 11.39
C GLY A 195 -8.40 21.65 11.19
N HIS A 196 -8.44 22.99 11.14
CA HIS A 196 -9.68 23.76 10.95
C HIS A 196 -9.95 24.15 9.48
N LYS A 197 -9.06 23.80 8.54
CA LYS A 197 -9.25 24.15 7.13
C LYS A 197 -10.41 23.35 6.53
N LYS A 198 -11.33 24.07 5.88
CA LYS A 198 -12.33 23.48 4.97
C LYS A 198 -11.82 23.61 3.54
N LEU A 199 -11.97 22.54 2.76
CA LEU A 199 -11.58 22.54 1.34
C LEU A 199 -12.62 23.31 0.51
N ASN A 200 -12.13 24.00 -0.52
CA ASN A 200 -12.94 24.74 -1.49
C ASN A 200 -12.56 24.38 -2.94
N ASP A 201 -13.21 25.00 -3.92
CA ASP A 201 -12.99 24.70 -5.35
C ASP A 201 -11.54 24.91 -5.82
N ALA A 202 -10.83 25.91 -5.26
CA ALA A 202 -9.43 26.14 -5.59
C ALA A 202 -8.52 25.03 -5.02
N ASP A 203 -8.84 24.53 -3.83
CA ASP A 203 -8.16 23.38 -3.22
C ASP A 203 -8.38 22.12 -4.08
N PHE A 204 -9.62 21.85 -4.51
CA PHE A 204 -9.92 20.71 -5.38
C PHE A 204 -9.18 20.78 -6.71
N SER A 205 -9.11 21.97 -7.34
CA SER A 205 -8.34 22.15 -8.57
C SER A 205 -6.84 21.91 -8.37
N ALA A 206 -6.27 22.31 -7.23
CA ALA A 206 -4.88 22.04 -6.88
C ALA A 206 -4.63 20.53 -6.70
N ILE A 207 -5.52 19.83 -5.99
CA ILE A 207 -5.45 18.38 -5.79
C ILE A 207 -5.46 17.65 -7.13
N GLU A 208 -6.40 17.97 -8.03
CA GLU A 208 -6.50 17.36 -9.36
C GLU A 208 -5.24 17.59 -10.19
N LYS A 209 -4.67 18.80 -10.13
CA LYS A 209 -3.41 19.12 -10.79
C LYS A 209 -2.26 18.26 -10.26
N HIS A 210 -2.16 18.08 -8.94
CA HIS A 210 -1.14 17.22 -8.33
C HIS A 210 -1.34 15.74 -8.71
N ALA A 211 -2.58 15.24 -8.66
CA ALA A 211 -2.91 13.88 -9.06
C ALA A 211 -2.55 13.61 -10.53
N ALA A 212 -2.91 14.53 -11.44
CA ALA A 212 -2.55 14.42 -12.85
C ALA A 212 -1.03 14.42 -13.08
N GLN A 213 -0.29 15.19 -12.28
CA GLN A 213 1.18 15.21 -12.33
C GLN A 213 1.78 13.89 -11.82
N ILE A 214 1.25 13.34 -10.72
CA ILE A 214 1.67 12.04 -10.17
C ILE A 214 1.46 10.91 -11.18
N CYS A 215 0.32 10.88 -11.89
CA CYS A 215 0.06 9.90 -12.94
C CYS A 215 1.06 10.02 -14.11
N LYS A 216 1.44 11.25 -14.49
CA LYS A 216 2.44 11.49 -15.55
C LYS A 216 3.84 11.05 -15.15
N GLU A 217 4.18 11.16 -13.87
CA GLU A 217 5.48 10.74 -13.33
C GLU A 217 5.68 9.22 -13.35
N SER A 218 4.61 8.44 -13.55
CA SER A 218 4.68 6.98 -13.66
C SER A 218 5.41 6.31 -12.48
N GLN A 219 5.15 6.82 -11.29
CA GLN A 219 5.79 6.38 -10.06
C GLN A 219 5.46 4.91 -9.77
N LEU A 220 6.45 4.15 -9.32
CA LEU A 220 6.26 2.75 -8.94
C LEU A 220 5.58 2.65 -7.57
N PHE A 221 4.80 1.59 -7.38
CA PHE A 221 4.33 1.16 -6.07
C PHE A 221 5.32 0.15 -5.50
N GLU A 222 6.05 0.56 -4.47
CA GLU A 222 7.11 -0.25 -3.85
C GLU A 222 6.62 -0.80 -2.52
N ARG A 223 6.61 -2.13 -2.36
CA ARG A 223 6.15 -2.81 -1.14
C ARG A 223 7.31 -3.03 -0.16
N CYS A 224 7.05 -2.84 1.12
CA CYS A 224 7.95 -3.22 2.21
C CYS A 224 7.18 -3.90 3.35
N VAL A 225 7.79 -4.88 4.02
CA VAL A 225 7.25 -5.48 5.25
C VAL A 225 8.08 -5.00 6.42
N LEU A 226 7.42 -4.49 7.46
CA LEU A 226 8.03 -3.84 8.61
C LEU A 226 7.59 -4.53 9.90
N SER A 227 8.47 -4.57 10.89
CA SER A 227 8.05 -4.87 12.26
C SER A 227 7.13 -3.77 12.80
N LYS A 228 6.35 -4.07 13.85
CA LYS A 228 5.54 -3.07 14.55
C LYS A 228 6.35 -1.85 14.97
N GLU A 229 7.55 -2.05 15.51
CA GLU A 229 8.45 -0.97 15.98
C GLU A 229 8.96 -0.12 14.82
N GLU A 230 9.33 -0.75 13.71
CA GLU A 230 9.76 -0.05 12.49
C GLU A 230 8.63 0.79 11.91
N ALA A 231 7.40 0.25 11.88
CA ALA A 231 6.21 0.97 11.43
C ALA A 231 5.88 2.16 12.36
N LEU A 232 5.94 1.99 13.69
CA LEU A 232 5.71 3.08 14.65
C LEU A 232 6.73 4.22 14.49
N GLU A 233 8.01 3.90 14.27
CA GLU A 233 9.03 4.93 14.02
C GLU A 233 8.86 5.60 12.65
N LEU A 234 8.46 4.83 11.63
CA LEU A 234 8.18 5.35 10.29
C LEU A 234 6.99 6.32 10.29
N PHE A 235 5.95 6.06 11.08
CA PHE A 235 4.73 6.88 11.12
C PHE A 235 4.61 7.79 12.34
N LYS A 236 5.68 7.99 13.12
CA LYS A 236 5.63 8.81 14.36
C LYS A 236 5.16 10.26 14.19
N ASP A 237 5.14 10.78 12.97
CA ASP A 237 4.58 12.10 12.64
C ASP A 237 3.06 12.11 12.49
N ASN A 238 2.44 10.95 12.27
CA ASN A 238 1.01 10.83 12.00
C ASN A 238 0.32 10.06 13.15
N PRO A 239 -0.37 10.76 14.07
CA PRO A 239 -0.93 10.14 15.26
C PRO A 239 -2.05 9.13 14.96
N PHE A 240 -2.76 9.28 13.84
CA PHE A 240 -3.79 8.34 13.41
C PHE A 240 -3.17 7.00 13.01
N LYS A 241 -2.10 7.03 12.21
CA LYS A 241 -1.35 5.82 11.80
C LYS A 241 -0.69 5.15 13.00
N VAL A 242 -0.12 5.92 13.93
CA VAL A 242 0.42 5.39 15.19
C VAL A 242 -0.65 4.62 15.97
N GLN A 243 -1.84 5.21 16.15
CA GLN A 243 -2.94 4.54 16.85
C GLN A 243 -3.40 3.27 16.13
N LEU A 244 -3.53 3.30 14.80
CA LEU A 244 -3.88 2.11 14.01
C LEU A 244 -2.86 0.99 14.22
N ILE A 245 -1.56 1.29 14.12
CA ILE A 245 -0.49 0.30 14.32
C ILE A 245 -0.50 -0.24 15.75
N THR A 246 -0.62 0.63 16.74
CA THR A 246 -0.66 0.22 18.15
C THR A 246 -1.81 -0.73 18.45
N ASN A 247 -3.00 -0.45 17.91
CA ASN A 247 -4.22 -1.19 18.20
C ASN A 247 -4.37 -2.47 17.39
N LYS A 248 -3.93 -2.47 16.12
CA LYS A 248 -4.21 -3.57 15.18
C LYS A 248 -3.03 -4.48 14.90
N VAL A 249 -1.78 -4.04 15.09
CA VAL A 249 -0.60 -4.89 14.88
C VAL A 249 -0.19 -5.49 16.24
N PRO A 250 -0.27 -6.81 16.44
CA PRO A 250 0.20 -7.44 17.67
C PRO A 250 1.71 -7.28 17.87
N ASP A 251 2.18 -7.35 19.12
CA ASP A 251 3.61 -7.30 19.41
C ASP A 251 4.34 -8.51 18.79
N GLY A 252 5.47 -8.26 18.14
CA GLY A 252 6.21 -9.29 17.39
C GLY A 252 5.63 -9.63 16.00
N ALA A 253 4.48 -9.06 15.62
CA ALA A 253 3.95 -9.20 14.27
C ALA A 253 4.55 -8.16 13.31
N THR A 254 4.31 -8.37 12.01
CA THR A 254 4.71 -7.44 10.95
C THR A 254 3.50 -6.84 10.26
N THR A 255 3.71 -5.74 9.55
CA THR A 255 2.70 -5.11 8.69
C THR A 255 3.34 -4.64 7.39
N SER A 256 2.53 -4.46 6.34
CA SER A 256 3.03 -3.98 5.06
C SER A 256 2.82 -2.49 4.89
N CYS A 257 3.76 -1.89 4.17
CA CYS A 257 3.70 -0.50 3.77
C CYS A 257 4.05 -0.40 2.29
N TYR A 258 3.48 0.61 1.64
CA TYR A 258 3.79 0.92 0.26
C TYR A 258 4.30 2.35 0.13
N ARG A 259 5.26 2.52 -0.77
CA ARG A 259 5.67 3.83 -1.26
C ARG A 259 5.14 4.05 -2.68
N CYS A 260 4.63 5.24 -2.92
CA CYS A 260 4.30 5.78 -4.23
C CYS A 260 4.87 7.21 -4.33
N GLY A 261 6.04 7.34 -4.96
CA GLY A 261 6.81 8.60 -5.01
C GLY A 261 7.14 9.15 -3.63
N ASP A 262 6.43 10.20 -3.22
CA ASP A 262 6.64 10.87 -1.93
C ASP A 262 5.75 10.32 -0.81
N LEU A 263 4.68 9.61 -1.17
CA LEU A 263 3.81 8.99 -0.19
C LEU A 263 4.44 7.67 0.27
N VAL A 264 4.52 7.51 1.58
CA VAL A 264 4.74 6.21 2.23
C VAL A 264 3.56 5.98 3.15
N ASP A 265 2.91 4.83 3.02
CA ASP A 265 1.63 4.57 3.64
C ASP A 265 1.48 3.12 4.12
N LEU A 266 0.75 2.95 5.23
CA LEU A 266 0.40 1.66 5.81
C LEU A 266 -0.70 1.04 4.95
N CYS A 267 -0.41 -0.11 4.34
CA CYS A 267 -1.27 -0.65 3.30
C CYS A 267 -1.00 -2.14 3.06
N ARG A 268 -2.08 -2.93 2.93
CA ARG A 268 -2.03 -4.37 2.56
C ARG A 268 -1.48 -4.60 1.15
N GLY A 269 -1.89 -3.74 0.22
CA GLY A 269 -1.84 -4.00 -1.22
C GLY A 269 -2.86 -5.04 -1.68
N PRO A 270 -2.77 -5.49 -2.95
CA PRO A 270 -1.79 -5.04 -3.95
C PRO A 270 -2.16 -3.70 -4.60
N HIS A 271 -1.25 -3.20 -5.43
CA HIS A 271 -1.41 -2.01 -6.26
C HIS A 271 -1.14 -2.27 -7.75
N LEU A 272 -1.54 -1.30 -8.57
CA LEU A 272 -1.10 -1.20 -9.96
C LEU A 272 0.43 -1.14 -10.04
N PRO A 273 1.05 -1.59 -11.14
CA PRO A 273 2.51 -1.49 -11.31
C PRO A 273 3.09 -0.07 -11.18
N ASN A 274 2.34 0.94 -11.62
CA ASN A 274 2.72 2.34 -11.51
C ASN A 274 1.50 3.26 -11.66
N THR A 275 1.69 4.54 -11.33
CA THR A 275 0.63 5.56 -11.34
C THR A 275 0.10 5.93 -12.72
N ASN A 276 0.85 5.66 -13.80
CA ASN A 276 0.40 6.02 -15.15
C ASN A 276 -0.79 5.18 -15.64
N ARG A 277 -1.03 4.04 -15.00
CA ARG A 277 -2.14 3.15 -15.29
C ARG A 277 -3.48 3.73 -14.82
N ALA A 278 -3.47 4.63 -13.84
CA ALA A 278 -4.61 5.46 -13.44
C ALA A 278 -4.63 6.74 -14.31
N LYS A 279 -5.16 6.65 -15.53
CA LYS A 279 -5.00 7.70 -16.56
C LYS A 279 -5.70 9.03 -16.27
N ALA A 280 -6.72 9.04 -15.41
CA ALA A 280 -7.45 10.26 -15.06
C ALA A 280 -8.07 10.14 -13.67
N LEU A 281 -7.98 11.22 -12.89
CA LEU A 281 -8.60 11.38 -11.59
C LEU A 281 -9.41 12.68 -11.59
N LYS A 282 -10.63 12.63 -11.06
CA LYS A 282 -11.52 13.78 -10.97
C LYS A 282 -12.31 13.72 -9.67
N HIS A 283 -12.43 14.83 -8.96
CA HIS A 283 -13.23 14.88 -7.75
C HIS A 283 -14.72 14.81 -8.07
N LYS A 284 -15.50 14.27 -7.13
CA LYS A 284 -16.96 14.28 -7.16
C LYS A 284 -17.46 14.85 -5.84
N THR A 285 -18.20 15.95 -5.90
CA THR A 285 -18.91 16.47 -4.74
C THR A 285 -20.17 15.65 -4.54
N LEU A 286 -20.28 14.98 -3.39
CA LEU A 286 -21.52 14.34 -3.00
C LEU A 286 -22.51 15.43 -2.52
N PRO A 287 -23.81 15.32 -2.85
CA PRO A 287 -24.81 16.20 -2.26
C PRO A 287 -24.74 16.08 -0.73
N ASN A 288 -24.85 17.21 -0.02
CA ASN A 288 -24.81 17.25 1.44
C ASN A 288 -25.74 16.15 2.02
N ILE A 289 -25.15 15.23 2.78
CA ILE A 289 -25.87 14.25 3.61
C ILE A 289 -26.24 14.93 4.92
#